data_AF-A0A7S3IY21-F1
#
_entry.id   AF-A0A7S3IY21-F1
#
_cell.length_a   1.000
_cell.length_b   1.000
_cell.length_c   1.000
_cell.angle_alpha   90.00
_cell.angle_beta   90.00
_cell.angle_gamma   90.00
#
_symmetry.space_group_name_H-M   'P 1'
#
loop_
_entity.id
_entity.type
_entity.pdbx_description
1 polymer ?
#
loop_
_entity_poly.entity_id
_entity_poly.type
_entity_poly.pdbx_seq_one_letter_code
_entity_poly.pdbx_strand_id
1 'polypeptide(L)'
;MNTANEGDTLFIKALYDKGVIPQEMFSMCLTEGVSKSAMTVGGYNTAKYALSGQEIIWIGNDNTRSGYWQVTAASISAKFSKAKSFVNSARKIVIDSGTSLISLNSNDLDNFKEIIKDQTGKQAYLDNTGQ
;
A
#
# COMPACT_ATOMS: atom_id res chain seq x y z
N MET A 1 32.46 -1.77 20.93
CA MET A 1 31.10 -1.45 21.40
C MET A 1 30.63 -0.26 20.60
N ASN A 2 29.56 -0.41 19.83
CA ASN A 2 28.97 0.69 19.07
C ASN A 2 27.53 0.82 19.58
N THR A 3 27.32 1.71 20.54
CA THR A 3 26.01 2.00 21.10
C THR A 3 25.26 2.86 20.09
N ALA A 4 24.51 2.21 19.20
CA ALA A 4 23.48 2.90 18.43
C ALA A 4 22.53 3.58 19.43
N ASN A 5 22.30 4.88 19.26
CA ASN A 5 21.39 5.66 20.07
C ASN A 5 20.05 4.92 20.18
N GLU A 6 19.61 4.64 21.42
CA GLU A 6 18.43 3.83 21.74
C GLU A 6 17.08 4.43 21.27
N GLY A 7 17.09 5.54 20.53
CA GLY A 7 15.89 6.27 20.08
C GLY A 7 15.36 5.94 18.68
N ASP A 8 16.17 5.40 17.76
CA ASP A 8 15.83 5.37 16.32
C ASP A 8 15.72 3.96 15.71
N THR A 9 15.75 2.89 16.52
CA THR A 9 15.67 1.53 15.99
C THR A 9 14.21 1.17 15.70
N LEU A 10 13.88 0.93 14.43
CA LEU A 10 12.57 0.43 14.01
C LEU A 10 12.24 -0.87 14.76
N PHE A 11 10.98 -1.01 15.20
CA PHE A 11 10.51 -2.17 15.96
C PHE A 11 10.88 -3.52 15.31
N ILE A 12 10.65 -3.63 14.00
CA ILE A 12 10.95 -4.86 13.23
C ILE A 12 12.44 -5.19 13.26
N LYS A 13 13.28 -4.17 13.08
CA LYS A 13 14.73 -4.31 13.15
C LYS A 13 15.18 -4.77 14.54
N ALA A 14 14.63 -4.17 15.60
CA ALA A 14 14.96 -4.55 16.96
C ALA A 14 14.61 -6.01 17.28
N LEU A 15 13.51 -6.53 16.73
CA LEU A 15 13.14 -7.94 16.89
C LEU A 15 14.09 -8.87 16.13
N TYR A 16 14.46 -8.52 14.91
CA TYR A 16 15.37 -9.30 14.09
C TYR A 16 16.77 -9.35 14.70
N ASP A 17 17.32 -8.20 15.10
CA ASP A 17 18.65 -8.08 15.71
C ASP A 17 18.75 -8.87 17.03
N LYS A 18 17.62 -9.04 17.75
CA LYS A 18 17.52 -9.85 18.97
C LYS A 18 17.26 -11.34 18.70
N GLY A 19 17.16 -11.77 17.43
CA GLY A 19 16.87 -13.14 17.05
C GLY A 19 15.45 -13.61 17.39
N VAL A 20 14.52 -12.69 17.68
CA VAL A 20 13.12 -13.01 18.02
C VAL A 20 12.34 -13.45 16.79
N ILE A 21 12.68 -12.89 15.63
CA ILE A 21 12.06 -13.22 14.35
C ILE A 21 13.12 -13.65 13.35
N PRO A 22 12.80 -14.61 12.45
CA PRO A 22 13.79 -15.17 11.53
C PRO A 22 14.07 -14.26 10.32
N GLN A 23 13.21 -13.27 10.05
CA GLN A 23 13.34 -12.35 8.92
C GLN A 23 13.00 -10.92 9.35
N GLU A 24 13.75 -9.92 8.89
CA GLU A 24 13.51 -8.50 9.15
C GLU A 24 12.34 -7.96 8.30
N MET A 25 11.14 -8.50 8.52
CA MET A 25 9.95 -8.09 7.76
C MET A 25 8.66 -8.31 8.53
N PHE A 26 7.58 -7.76 7.99
CA PHE A 26 6.22 -8.08 8.36
C PHE A 26 5.35 -8.18 7.12
N SER A 27 4.18 -8.79 7.25
CA SER A 27 3.14 -8.85 6.22
C SER A 27 1.77 -8.63 6.83
N MET A 28 0.83 -8.14 6.02
CA MET A 28 -0.54 -7.86 6.43
C MET A 28 -1.52 -8.54 5.48
N CYS A 29 -2.55 -9.15 6.04
CA CYS A 29 -3.76 -9.57 5.34
C CYS A 29 -4.92 -8.74 5.89
N LEU A 30 -5.57 -7.98 5.01
CA LEU A 30 -6.71 -7.14 5.35
C LEU A 30 -7.96 -7.73 4.72
N THR A 31 -8.98 -7.97 5.53
CA THR A 31 -10.25 -8.57 5.11
C THR A 31 -11.43 -7.76 5.63
N GLU A 32 -12.62 -7.98 5.09
CA GLU A 32 -13.85 -7.48 5.68
C GLU A 32 -14.03 -8.09 7.09
N GLY A 33 -13.78 -7.27 8.11
CA GLY A 33 -13.89 -7.64 9.52
C GLY A 33 -12.54 -7.90 10.21
N VAL A 34 -12.48 -7.49 11.48
CA VAL A 34 -11.27 -7.53 12.32
C VAL A 34 -10.82 -8.95 12.62
N SER A 35 -11.74 -9.90 12.71
CA SER A 35 -11.47 -11.29 13.14
C SER A 35 -10.71 -12.14 12.12
N LYS A 36 -10.63 -11.70 10.87
CA LYS A 36 -9.95 -12.41 9.78
C LYS A 36 -8.71 -11.66 9.26
N SER A 37 -8.55 -10.40 9.66
CA SER A 37 -7.35 -9.61 9.35
C SER A 37 -6.20 -10.06 10.25
N ALA A 38 -4.97 -10.03 9.72
CA ALA A 38 -3.80 -10.49 10.45
C ALA A 38 -2.54 -9.72 10.04
N MET A 39 -1.68 -9.47 11.02
CA MET A 39 -0.30 -9.06 10.81
C MET A 39 0.61 -10.22 11.19
N THR A 40 1.55 -10.57 10.31
CA THR A 40 2.60 -11.56 10.59
C THR A 40 3.92 -10.81 10.72
N VAL A 41 4.62 -10.99 11.83
CA VAL A 41 5.95 -10.43 12.05
C VAL A 41 6.97 -11.55 11.87
N GLY A 42 8.03 -11.30 11.11
CA GLY A 42 9.05 -12.31 10.82
C GLY A 42 8.83 -13.15 9.56
N GLY A 43 7.88 -12.77 8.69
CA GLY A 43 7.61 -13.47 7.44
C GLY A 43 6.24 -13.18 6.84
N TYR A 44 5.81 -14.09 5.96
CA TYR A 44 4.52 -14.08 5.29
C TYR A 44 3.98 -15.50 5.12
N ASN A 45 2.66 -15.64 4.88
CA ASN A 45 2.02 -16.94 4.66
C ASN A 45 1.05 -16.88 3.47
N THR A 46 1.56 -17.19 2.28
CA THR A 46 0.75 -17.23 1.05
C THR A 46 -0.27 -18.37 1.08
N ALA A 47 0.09 -19.53 1.62
CA ALA A 47 -0.83 -20.67 1.72
C ALA A 47 -2.11 -20.34 2.53
N LYS A 48 -2.01 -19.42 3.50
CA LYS A 48 -3.14 -18.98 4.33
C LYS A 48 -3.88 -17.78 3.76
N TYR A 49 -3.19 -16.82 3.16
CA TYR A 49 -3.76 -15.51 2.84
C TYR A 49 -3.86 -15.18 1.33
N ALA A 50 -3.15 -15.90 0.47
CA ALA A 50 -3.22 -15.70 -0.98
C ALA A 50 -4.26 -16.63 -1.62
N LEU A 51 -4.80 -16.21 -2.77
CA LEU A 51 -5.62 -17.11 -3.59
C LEU A 51 -4.75 -18.25 -4.14
N SER A 52 -5.34 -19.43 -4.32
CA SER A 52 -4.64 -20.60 -4.86
C SER A 52 -3.94 -20.27 -6.18
N GLY A 53 -2.64 -20.54 -6.26
CA GLY A 53 -1.82 -20.28 -7.44
C GLY A 53 -1.35 -18.82 -7.59
N GLN A 54 -1.61 -17.93 -6.63
CA GLN A 54 -1.00 -16.60 -6.63
C GLN A 54 0.36 -16.60 -5.95
N GLU A 55 1.31 -15.92 -6.59
CA GLU A 55 2.67 -15.69 -6.09
C GLU A 55 2.82 -14.25 -5.59
N ILE A 56 3.80 -14.04 -4.70
CA ILE A 56 4.16 -12.68 -4.27
C ILE A 56 4.93 -11.99 -5.38
N ILE A 57 4.46 -10.81 -5.76
CA ILE A 57 5.19 -9.91 -6.63
C ILE A 57 5.99 -8.95 -5.74
N TRP A 58 7.31 -9.09 -5.77
CA TRP A 58 8.22 -8.21 -5.04
C TRP A 58 8.48 -6.94 -5.84
N ILE A 59 8.18 -5.79 -5.25
CA ILE A 59 8.44 -4.47 -5.82
C ILE A 59 9.50 -3.80 -4.97
N GLY A 60 10.58 -3.31 -5.60
CA GLY A 60 11.65 -2.60 -4.90
C GLY A 60 11.15 -1.28 -4.29
N ASN A 61 11.60 -0.98 -3.08
CA ASN A 61 11.28 0.29 -2.44
C ASN A 61 11.95 1.45 -3.18
N ASP A 62 11.19 2.50 -3.39
CA ASP A 62 11.64 3.73 -4.01
C ASP A 62 12.17 4.69 -2.94
N ASN A 63 13.50 4.68 -2.77
CA ASN A 63 14.17 5.37 -1.67
C ASN A 63 14.31 6.89 -1.86
N THR A 64 13.56 7.53 -2.77
CA THR A 64 13.63 9.00 -2.93
C THR A 64 13.09 9.76 -1.71
N ARG A 65 12.32 9.09 -0.85
CA ARG A 65 11.86 9.62 0.44
C ARG A 65 12.08 8.58 1.53
N SER A 66 12.99 8.86 2.45
CA SER A 66 13.25 7.98 3.59
C SER A 66 12.05 7.90 4.54
N GLY A 67 11.88 6.75 5.19
CA GLY A 67 10.82 6.53 6.18
C GLY A 67 9.47 6.10 5.63
N TYR A 68 9.32 5.93 4.32
CA TYR A 68 8.07 5.46 3.70
C TYR A 68 8.30 4.18 2.89
N TRP A 69 7.30 3.30 2.91
CA TRP A 69 7.15 2.23 1.94
C TRP A 69 6.58 2.84 0.66
N GLN A 70 7.47 3.17 -0.27
CA GLN A 70 7.14 3.90 -1.48
C GLN A 70 7.47 3.05 -2.70
N VAL A 71 6.59 3.06 -3.71
CA VAL A 71 6.85 2.43 -5.01
C VAL A 71 6.57 3.41 -6.13
N THR A 72 7.16 3.19 -7.31
CA THR A 72 6.82 3.94 -8.52
C THR A 72 5.86 3.13 -9.40
N ALA A 73 4.70 3.70 -9.70
CA ALA A 73 3.78 3.18 -10.71
C ALA A 73 3.90 3.99 -11.99
N ALA A 74 4.06 3.32 -13.14
CA ALA A 74 4.14 3.98 -14.45
C ALA A 74 2.79 4.55 -14.90
N SER A 75 1.70 3.89 -14.54
CA SER A 75 0.32 4.32 -14.80
C SER A 75 -0.62 3.79 -13.74
N ILE A 76 -1.80 4.40 -13.61
CA ILE A 76 -2.88 3.95 -12.74
C ILE A 76 -4.17 3.93 -13.55
N SER A 77 -4.85 2.77 -13.52
CA SER A 77 -6.08 2.54 -14.27
C SER A 77 -7.21 2.05 -13.37
N ALA A 78 -8.42 2.44 -13.75
CA ALA A 78 -9.64 1.94 -13.14
C ALA A 78 -10.27 0.90 -14.08
N LYS A 79 -10.64 -0.25 -13.51
CA LYS A 79 -11.30 -1.32 -14.26
C LYS A 79 -12.79 -1.33 -13.93
N PHE A 80 -13.58 -0.67 -14.77
CA PHE A 80 -15.04 -0.78 -14.81
C PHE A 80 -15.44 -1.80 -15.91
N SER A 81 -16.44 -1.48 -16.73
CA SER A 81 -16.78 -2.27 -17.92
C SER A 81 -15.64 -2.30 -18.95
N LYS A 82 -14.86 -1.22 -19.02
CA LYS A 82 -13.60 -1.10 -19.78
C LYS A 82 -12.52 -0.51 -18.88
N ALA A 83 -11.29 -0.97 -19.05
CA ALA A 83 -10.15 -0.38 -18.37
C ALA A 83 -9.87 1.02 -18.95
N LYS A 84 -9.80 2.03 -18.09
CA LYS A 84 -9.39 3.39 -18.47
C LYS A 84 -8.32 3.89 -17.52
N SER A 85 -7.24 4.40 -18.09
CA SER A 85 -6.15 5.03 -17.34
C SER A 85 -6.54 6.47 -16.95
N PHE A 86 -6.37 6.84 -15.69
CA PHE A 86 -6.52 8.23 -15.21
C PHE A 86 -5.18 8.88 -14.86
N VAL A 87 -4.11 8.09 -14.85
CA VAL A 87 -2.73 8.53 -14.63
C VAL A 87 -1.83 7.89 -15.68
N ASN A 88 -1.30 8.71 -16.59
CA ASN A 88 -0.46 8.27 -17.72
C ASN A 88 1.02 8.65 -17.57
N SER A 89 1.43 9.09 -16.38
CA SER A 89 2.83 9.40 -16.07
C SER A 89 3.19 8.81 -14.72
N ALA A 90 4.50 8.62 -14.50
CA ALA A 90 4.98 8.00 -13.28
C ALA A 90 4.45 8.72 -12.01
N ARG A 91 4.03 7.93 -11.03
CA ARG A 91 3.62 8.39 -9.69
C ARG A 91 4.32 7.60 -8.62
N LYS A 92 4.64 8.30 -7.52
CA LYS A 92 5.03 7.66 -6.26
C LYS A 92 3.75 7.25 -5.52
N ILE A 93 3.70 6.02 -5.06
CA ILE A 93 2.62 5.48 -4.23
C ILE A 93 3.22 5.15 -2.87
N VAL A 94 2.59 5.63 -1.80
CA VAL A 94 2.93 5.25 -0.44
C VAL A 94 1.94 4.17 0.01
N ILE A 95 2.47 3.08 0.55
CA ILE A 95 1.68 2.01 1.16
C ILE A 95 1.59 2.33 2.65
N ASP A 96 0.41 2.76 3.08
CA ASP A 96 0.16 3.19 4.47
C ASP A 96 -1.02 2.43 5.05
N SER A 97 -0.74 1.49 5.95
CA SER A 97 -1.77 0.72 6.66
C SER A 97 -2.49 1.51 7.75
N GLY A 98 -2.00 2.70 8.11
CA GLY A 98 -2.66 3.63 9.03
C GLY A 98 -3.74 4.50 8.38
N THR A 99 -3.82 4.50 7.04
CA THR A 99 -4.80 5.27 6.28
C THR A 99 -5.94 4.38 5.78
N SER A 100 -7.18 4.82 5.93
CA SER A 100 -8.37 4.06 5.51
C SER A 100 -8.78 4.29 4.04
N LEU A 101 -8.42 5.45 3.46
CA LEU A 101 -8.88 5.87 2.14
C LEU A 101 -7.73 6.02 1.15
N ILE A 102 -8.01 5.73 -0.11
CA ILE A 102 -7.08 6.05 -1.21
C ILE A 102 -7.10 7.56 -1.42
N SER A 103 -5.95 8.19 -1.22
CA SER A 103 -5.76 9.62 -1.47
C SER A 103 -5.04 9.83 -2.80
N LEU A 104 -5.57 10.76 -3.60
CA LEU A 104 -5.00 11.18 -4.89
C LEU A 104 -4.72 12.68 -4.84
N ASN A 105 -3.76 13.16 -5.63
CA ASN A 105 -3.68 14.61 -5.87
C ASN A 105 -4.93 15.09 -6.64
N SER A 106 -5.21 16.39 -6.58
CA SER A 106 -6.43 16.96 -7.15
C SER A 106 -6.61 16.65 -8.63
N ASN A 107 -5.55 16.71 -9.44
CA ASN A 107 -5.63 16.44 -10.87
C ASN A 107 -5.98 14.97 -11.16
N ASP A 108 -5.31 14.03 -10.49
CA ASP A 108 -5.56 12.61 -10.67
C ASP A 108 -6.95 12.22 -10.12
N LEU A 109 -7.43 12.88 -9.06
CA LEU A 109 -8.78 12.73 -8.50
C LEU A 109 -9.86 13.21 -9.48
N ASP A 110 -9.65 14.36 -10.12
CA ASP A 110 -10.60 14.92 -11.09
C ASP A 110 -10.69 14.01 -12.32
N ASN A 111 -9.56 13.54 -12.84
CA ASN A 111 -9.52 12.53 -13.91
C ASN A 111 -10.28 11.26 -13.52
N PHE A 112 -10.11 10.80 -12.28
CA PHE A 112 -10.81 9.61 -11.78
C PHE A 112 -12.33 9.83 -11.69
N LYS A 113 -12.78 10.99 -11.22
CA LYS A 113 -14.21 11.38 -11.16
C LYS A 113 -14.83 11.40 -12.57
N GLU A 114 -14.10 11.89 -13.56
CA GLU A 114 -14.56 11.87 -14.96
C GLU A 114 -14.75 10.46 -15.50
N ILE A 115 -13.82 9.54 -15.20
CA ILE A 115 -13.97 8.12 -15.59
C ILE A 115 -15.21 7.51 -14.93
N ILE A 116 -15.46 7.75 -13.64
CA ILE A 116 -16.67 7.22 -12.97
C ILE A 116 -17.93 7.76 -13.65
N LYS A 117 -17.97 9.06 -13.94
CA LYS A 117 -19.12 9.70 -14.58
C LYS A 117 -19.40 9.10 -15.96
N ASP A 118 -18.37 8.96 -16.78
CA ASP A 118 -18.48 8.35 -18.12
C ASP A 118 -18.95 6.90 -18.06
N GLN A 119 -18.47 6.11 -17.10
CA GLN A 119 -18.76 4.68 -17.00
C GLN A 119 -20.11 4.36 -16.33
N THR A 120 -20.61 5.23 -15.45
CA THR A 120 -21.81 4.96 -14.63
C THR A 120 -22.97 5.91 -14.89
N GLY A 121 -22.75 7.01 -15.59
CA GLY A 121 -23.72 8.10 -15.73
C GLY A 121 -23.98 8.88 -14.42
N LYS A 122 -23.30 8.53 -13.32
CA LYS A 122 -23.46 9.16 -12.01
C LYS A 122 -22.24 10.01 -11.68
N GLN A 123 -22.48 11.19 -11.12
CA GLN A 123 -21.40 11.98 -10.53
C GLN A 123 -20.88 11.25 -9.30
N ALA A 124 -19.57 10.99 -9.24
CA ALA A 124 -18.93 10.49 -8.04
C ALA A 124 -18.84 11.63 -7.01
N TYR A 125 -19.56 11.50 -5.91
CA TYR A 125 -19.37 12.32 -4.72
C TYR A 125 -18.29 11.64 -3.88
N LEU A 126 -17.03 11.90 -4.23
CA LEU A 126 -15.90 11.54 -3.39
C LEU A 126 -15.70 12.68 -2.40
N ASP A 127 -15.66 12.34 -1.12
CA ASP A 127 -15.62 13.31 -0.05
C ASP A 127 -14.36 14.17 -0.18
N ASN A 128 -14.55 15.47 -0.42
CA ASN A 128 -13.48 16.44 -0.67
C ASN A 128 -13.04 17.11 0.65
N THR A 129 -13.36 16.51 1.80
CA THR A 129 -13.06 17.01 3.15
C THR A 129 -11.58 16.79 3.46
N GLY A 130 -10.71 17.41 2.67
CA GLY A 130 -9.33 17.69 3.06
C GLY A 130 -9.29 18.81 4.11
N GLN A 131 -9.93 18.57 5.27
CA GLN A 131 -9.72 19.36 6.49
C GLN A 131 -8.88 18.55 7.47
#